data_AF-A0A521H7Q7-F1
#
_entry.id   AF-A0A521H7Q7-F1
#
_cell.length_a   1.000
_cell.length_b   1.000
_cell.length_c   1.000
_cell.angle_alpha   90.00
_cell.angle_beta   90.00
_cell.angle_gamma   90.00
#
_symmetry.space_group_name_H-M   'P 1'
#
loop_
_entity.id
_entity.type
_entity.pdbx_description
1 polymer ?
#
loop_
_entity_poly.entity_id
_entity_poly.type
_entity_poly.pdbx_seq_one_letter_code
_entity_poly.pdbx_strand_id
1 'polypeptide(L)'
;MNADGYPDAIVGAVGAAGNAYARVFSGFDGTVLHTWYGGGQFGVSVSGAGDVNADGYDDAIVGARFDNHSGYEAGMAQVFSGIDGSVLYTWYADSERDQFGYSVSDAGDVNADGHDDVVVGAPWGEISGSANGSARVYSGLDGSILHTWYGDAGVDNFGYSVSGAGDTNADGHDDVIAGAWHASDNNSAGSARVLSGLDGSILYTWYGDSWASHFGISVSGAGDVNADGYADLIVGAESVRTVRVFGSSPVPLSLGSPTPGQAGVNNTLALTGCEPGRRELFLAGLGTGVTAVPCAGGRQALASIEDAQPLRFAIADAGGRAQIAGQAPAHLQGLGLRLPAVEVQTGRFSNLVVCIFQ
;
A
#
# COMPACT_ATOMS: atom_id res chain seq x y z
N MET A 1 22.85 -1.55 5.80
CA MET A 1 24.23 -1.63 5.25
C MET A 1 25.22 -0.86 6.15
N ASN A 2 26.50 -1.30 6.16
CA ASN A 2 27.67 -0.94 7.01
C ASN A 2 27.54 -0.79 8.55
N ALA A 3 26.32 -0.74 9.10
CA ALA A 3 26.00 -0.60 10.53
C ALA A 3 26.63 0.62 11.24
N ASP A 4 26.86 1.71 10.50
CA ASP A 4 27.34 2.98 11.10
C ASP A 4 26.24 3.77 11.83
N GLY A 5 24.98 3.28 11.78
CA GLY A 5 23.82 3.88 12.41
C GLY A 5 23.10 4.92 11.55
N TYR A 6 23.52 5.11 10.30
CA TYR A 6 22.87 5.98 9.31
C TYR A 6 22.31 5.14 8.16
N PRO A 7 21.08 5.42 7.68
CA PRO A 7 20.54 4.73 6.52
C PRO A 7 21.34 5.01 5.26
N ASP A 8 21.77 3.95 4.57
CA ASP A 8 22.51 4.02 3.32
C ASP A 8 21.59 4.16 2.10
N ALA A 9 22.15 4.57 0.96
CA ALA A 9 21.41 4.75 -0.28
C ALA A 9 21.96 3.84 -1.39
N ILE A 10 21.08 3.06 -2.02
CA ILE A 10 21.39 2.32 -3.25
C ILE A 10 20.85 3.06 -4.48
N VAL A 11 21.66 3.14 -5.53
CA VAL A 11 21.31 3.80 -6.79
C VAL A 11 21.69 2.90 -7.96
N GLY A 12 20.72 2.65 -8.83
CA GLY A 12 20.93 1.97 -10.10
C GLY A 12 21.19 2.93 -11.26
N ALA A 13 22.03 2.53 -12.20
CA ALA A 13 22.39 3.29 -13.38
C ALA A 13 22.38 2.39 -14.61
N VAL A 14 21.32 2.54 -15.40
CA VAL A 14 21.10 1.79 -16.63
C VAL A 14 21.90 2.42 -17.78
N GLY A 15 23.22 2.23 -17.76
CA GLY A 15 24.12 2.75 -18.80
C GLY A 15 23.86 2.17 -20.19
N ALA A 16 24.50 2.74 -21.22
CA ALA A 16 24.59 2.10 -22.53
C ALA A 16 25.25 0.70 -22.39
N ALA A 17 24.91 -0.22 -23.30
CA ALA A 17 25.26 -1.64 -23.23
C ALA A 17 26.70 -1.88 -22.70
N GLY A 18 26.80 -2.56 -21.55
CA GLY A 18 28.06 -2.91 -20.89
C GLY A 18 28.50 -2.02 -19.73
N ASN A 19 27.79 -0.93 -19.43
CA ASN A 19 28.12 0.00 -18.33
C ASN A 19 27.00 0.12 -17.28
N ALA A 20 26.09 -0.85 -17.20
CA ALA A 20 25.02 -0.81 -16.22
C ALA A 20 25.55 -1.23 -14.84
N TYR A 21 25.19 -0.50 -13.80
CA TYR A 21 25.66 -0.77 -12.43
C TYR A 21 24.63 -0.40 -11.38
N ALA A 22 24.78 -0.99 -10.20
CA ALA A 22 24.17 -0.52 -8.96
C ALA A 22 25.28 -0.13 -7.98
N ARG A 23 25.05 0.91 -7.19
CA ARG A 23 26.04 1.46 -6.27
C ARG A 23 25.39 1.84 -4.94
N VAL A 24 26.08 1.52 -3.85
CA VAL A 24 25.69 1.89 -2.49
C VAL A 24 26.56 3.04 -2.01
N PHE A 25 25.92 4.03 -1.40
CA PHE A 25 26.54 5.18 -0.76
C PHE A 25 26.23 5.18 0.74
N SER A 26 27.24 5.45 1.56
CA SER A 26 27.05 5.63 2.99
C SER A 26 26.13 6.82 3.27
N GLY A 27 25.15 6.64 4.14
CA GLY A 27 24.28 7.70 4.63
C GLY A 27 25.01 8.74 5.48
N PHE A 28 26.13 8.35 6.10
CA PHE A 28 26.91 9.20 6.99
C PHE A 28 27.72 10.26 6.24
N ASP A 29 28.43 9.87 5.18
CA ASP A 29 29.38 10.75 4.49
C ASP A 29 29.32 10.71 2.95
N GLY A 30 28.44 9.89 2.37
CA GLY A 30 28.28 9.75 0.93
C GLY A 30 29.40 8.97 0.24
N THR A 31 30.29 8.31 0.99
CA THR A 31 31.32 7.44 0.40
C THR A 31 30.70 6.22 -0.28
N VAL A 32 31.36 5.72 -1.32
CA VAL A 32 30.91 4.52 -2.02
C VAL A 32 31.28 3.29 -1.19
N LEU A 33 30.27 2.53 -0.77
CA LEU A 33 30.46 1.28 -0.05
C LEU A 33 30.65 0.12 -1.03
N HIS A 34 29.74 -0.01 -2.00
CA HIS A 34 29.74 -1.11 -2.98
C HIS A 34 29.45 -0.61 -4.39
N THR A 35 29.97 -1.30 -5.41
CA THR A 35 29.56 -1.11 -6.81
C THR A 35 29.54 -2.45 -7.52
N TRP A 36 28.39 -2.79 -8.08
CA TRP A 36 28.17 -4.02 -8.86
C TRP A 36 27.85 -3.68 -10.30
N TYR A 37 28.45 -4.41 -11.24
CA TYR A 37 28.26 -4.22 -12.67
C TYR A 37 27.50 -5.40 -13.27
N GLY A 38 26.64 -5.12 -14.25
CA GLY A 38 25.86 -6.15 -14.93
C GLY A 38 25.40 -5.77 -16.34
N GLY A 39 24.84 -6.76 -17.03
CA GLY A 39 24.21 -6.61 -18.35
C GLY A 39 22.69 -6.43 -18.24
N GLY A 40 21.98 -6.41 -19.37
CA GLY A 40 20.52 -6.56 -19.36
C GLY A 40 19.76 -5.50 -18.57
N GLN A 41 20.23 -4.25 -18.58
CA GLN A 41 19.69 -3.16 -17.75
C GLN A 41 19.80 -3.43 -16.24
N PHE A 42 20.89 -4.06 -15.79
CA PHE A 42 21.22 -4.18 -14.38
C PHE A 42 21.20 -2.82 -13.65
N GLY A 43 20.55 -2.78 -12.49
CA GLY A 43 20.31 -1.51 -11.78
C GLY A 43 19.13 -0.72 -12.34
N VAL A 44 18.23 -1.33 -13.12
CA VAL A 44 16.97 -0.68 -13.51
C VAL A 44 16.02 -0.51 -12.32
N SER A 45 16.09 -1.44 -11.38
CA SER A 45 15.39 -1.46 -10.11
C SER A 45 16.38 -1.87 -9.03
N VAL A 46 16.31 -1.20 -7.88
CA VAL A 46 17.19 -1.44 -6.72
C VAL A 46 16.39 -1.21 -5.45
N SER A 47 16.74 -1.95 -4.39
CA SER A 47 16.24 -1.72 -3.03
C SER A 47 17.25 -2.22 -2.01
N GLY A 48 17.14 -1.74 -0.76
CA GLY A 48 17.59 -2.56 0.38
C GLY A 48 16.74 -3.83 0.43
N ALA A 49 17.35 -4.94 0.81
CA ALA A 49 16.72 -6.25 0.85
C ALA A 49 16.44 -6.75 2.29
N GLY A 50 16.72 -5.93 3.30
CA GLY A 50 16.76 -6.40 4.69
C GLY A 50 17.98 -7.28 4.96
N ASP A 51 18.08 -7.89 6.14
CA ASP A 51 19.12 -8.84 6.54
C ASP A 51 18.77 -10.26 6.03
N VAL A 52 19.00 -10.49 4.74
CA VAL A 52 18.57 -11.71 4.03
C VAL A 52 19.33 -12.93 4.54
N ASN A 53 20.63 -12.78 4.86
CA ASN A 53 21.48 -13.88 5.33
C ASN A 53 21.61 -13.96 6.87
N ALA A 54 20.88 -13.13 7.61
CA ALA A 54 20.90 -13.02 9.08
C ALA A 54 22.31 -12.77 9.66
N ASP A 55 23.12 -11.96 8.99
CA ASP A 55 24.47 -11.57 9.44
C ASP A 55 24.49 -10.29 10.28
N GLY A 56 23.33 -9.64 10.43
CA GLY A 56 23.11 -8.42 11.21
C GLY A 56 23.27 -7.13 10.40
N TYR A 57 23.42 -7.21 9.08
CA TYR A 57 23.54 -6.05 8.19
C TYR A 57 22.54 -6.16 7.03
N ASP A 58 21.80 -5.09 6.76
CA ASP A 58 20.93 -5.13 5.57
C ASP A 58 21.75 -5.33 4.28
N ASP A 59 21.18 -6.14 3.39
CA ASP A 59 21.64 -6.51 2.07
C ASP A 59 20.98 -5.66 0.98
N ALA A 60 21.40 -5.87 -0.27
CA ALA A 60 20.91 -5.15 -1.44
C ALA A 60 20.29 -6.08 -2.48
N ILE A 61 19.16 -5.69 -3.07
CA ILE A 61 18.59 -6.38 -4.23
C ILE A 61 18.65 -5.49 -5.47
N VAL A 62 18.99 -6.09 -6.62
CA VAL A 62 19.12 -5.41 -7.91
C VAL A 62 18.46 -6.22 -9.02
N GLY A 63 17.61 -5.57 -9.81
CA GLY A 63 16.98 -6.14 -11.00
C GLY A 63 17.73 -5.84 -12.30
N ALA A 64 17.62 -6.76 -13.26
CA ALA A 64 18.14 -6.66 -14.62
C ALA A 64 17.09 -7.19 -15.62
N ARG A 65 16.07 -6.36 -15.90
CA ARG A 65 14.87 -6.77 -16.65
C ARG A 65 15.09 -7.28 -18.09
N PHE A 66 16.25 -7.02 -18.67
CA PHE A 66 16.62 -7.49 -20.03
C PHE A 66 17.81 -8.43 -20.01
N ASP A 67 18.09 -9.06 -18.86
CA ASP A 67 19.01 -10.19 -18.84
C ASP A 67 18.51 -11.29 -19.79
N ASN A 68 19.44 -11.94 -20.49
CA ASN A 68 19.11 -12.90 -21.54
C ASN A 68 19.45 -14.35 -21.18
N HIS A 69 19.72 -14.64 -19.89
CA HIS A 69 20.09 -15.99 -19.46
C HIS A 69 19.02 -17.03 -19.80
N SER A 70 17.75 -16.71 -19.51
CA SER A 70 16.59 -17.58 -19.78
C SER A 70 15.90 -17.31 -21.13
N GLY A 71 16.52 -16.56 -22.04
CA GLY A 71 15.94 -16.19 -23.34
C GLY A 71 15.87 -14.69 -23.56
N TYR A 72 15.30 -14.27 -24.69
CA TYR A 72 15.28 -12.86 -25.08
C TYR A 72 14.48 -12.00 -24.09
N GLU A 73 15.13 -11.00 -23.48
CA GLU A 73 14.52 -10.07 -22.51
C GLU A 73 13.80 -10.80 -21.36
N ALA A 74 14.33 -11.95 -20.94
CA ALA A 74 13.75 -12.78 -19.89
C ALA A 74 13.83 -12.08 -18.52
N GLY A 75 15.01 -11.59 -18.16
CA GLY A 75 15.26 -10.87 -16.92
C GLY A 75 15.85 -11.71 -15.77
N MET A 76 16.36 -11.01 -14.76
CA MET A 76 17.06 -11.55 -13.59
C MET A 76 16.91 -10.59 -12.39
N ALA A 77 16.99 -11.13 -11.16
CA ALA A 77 17.25 -10.36 -9.94
C ALA A 77 18.40 -10.99 -9.14
N GLN A 78 19.19 -10.17 -8.45
CA GLN A 78 20.31 -10.60 -7.60
C GLN A 78 20.30 -9.91 -6.25
N VAL A 79 20.63 -10.67 -5.21
CA VAL A 79 20.87 -10.15 -3.85
C VAL A 79 22.36 -10.16 -3.56
N PHE A 80 22.84 -9.07 -2.98
CA PHE A 80 24.24 -8.86 -2.62
C PHE A 80 24.37 -8.59 -1.13
N SER A 81 25.38 -9.19 -0.50
CA SER A 81 25.66 -8.95 0.92
C SER A 81 26.00 -7.48 1.17
N GLY A 82 25.39 -6.90 2.20
CA GLY A 82 25.69 -5.56 2.67
C GLY A 82 27.11 -5.41 3.23
N ILE A 83 27.72 -6.51 3.70
CA ILE A 83 29.06 -6.51 4.30
C ILE A 83 30.15 -6.42 3.24
N ASP A 84 30.22 -7.40 2.34
CA ASP A 84 31.35 -7.58 1.42
C ASP A 84 30.98 -7.44 -0.05
N GLY A 85 29.69 -7.22 -0.35
CA GLY A 85 29.19 -7.08 -1.70
C GLY A 85 29.19 -8.38 -2.51
N SER A 86 29.40 -9.54 -1.88
CA SER A 86 29.29 -10.84 -2.53
C SER A 86 27.85 -11.15 -2.95
N VAL A 87 27.66 -11.96 -3.99
CA VAL A 87 26.33 -12.40 -4.41
C VAL A 87 25.83 -13.46 -3.44
N LEU A 88 24.68 -13.23 -2.82
CA LEU A 88 23.98 -14.20 -1.99
C LEU A 88 23.07 -15.08 -2.85
N TYR A 89 22.23 -14.46 -3.67
CA TYR A 89 21.28 -15.16 -4.54
C TYR A 89 21.22 -14.56 -5.94
N THR A 90 20.85 -15.40 -6.90
CA THR A 90 20.56 -15.01 -8.28
C THR A 90 19.36 -15.81 -8.77
N TRP A 91 18.31 -15.12 -9.19
CA TRP A 91 17.12 -15.72 -9.76
C TRP A 91 16.94 -15.23 -11.20
N TYR A 92 16.56 -16.16 -12.07
CA TYR A 92 16.29 -15.92 -13.47
C TYR A 92 14.81 -16.10 -13.76
N ALA A 93 14.31 -15.43 -14.80
CA ALA A 93 12.95 -15.66 -15.26
C ALA A 93 12.73 -17.09 -15.75
N ASP A 94 11.46 -17.50 -15.81
CA ASP A 94 11.08 -18.83 -16.31
C ASP A 94 11.05 -18.86 -17.84
N SER A 95 10.69 -17.73 -18.48
CA SER A 95 10.51 -17.63 -19.92
C SER A 95 11.09 -16.34 -20.51
N GLU A 96 11.24 -16.32 -21.84
CA GLU A 96 11.61 -15.11 -22.57
C GLU A 96 10.52 -14.04 -22.42
N ARG A 97 10.93 -12.76 -22.41
CA ARG A 97 10.06 -11.57 -22.31
C ARG A 97 9.26 -11.39 -21.03
N ASP A 98 9.45 -12.23 -20.01
CA ASP A 98 8.85 -12.02 -18.68
C ASP A 98 9.28 -10.67 -18.05
N GLN A 99 10.47 -10.21 -18.42
CA GLN A 99 11.19 -9.06 -17.85
C GLN A 99 11.29 -9.12 -16.32
N PHE A 100 11.60 -10.31 -15.79
CA PHE A 100 11.82 -10.53 -14.36
C PHE A 100 12.91 -9.58 -13.81
N GLY A 101 12.70 -9.06 -12.60
CA GLY A 101 13.53 -7.99 -12.06
C GLY A 101 13.16 -6.61 -12.60
N TYR A 102 11.98 -6.43 -13.20
CA TYR A 102 11.47 -5.11 -13.56
C TYR A 102 11.32 -4.20 -12.35
N SER A 103 10.79 -4.76 -11.27
CA SER A 103 10.68 -4.16 -9.95
C SER A 103 11.19 -5.15 -8.91
N VAL A 104 11.88 -4.65 -7.90
CA VAL A 104 12.43 -5.43 -6.77
C VAL A 104 12.23 -4.65 -5.49
N SER A 105 12.05 -5.34 -4.38
CA SER A 105 11.99 -4.76 -3.04
C SER A 105 12.33 -5.82 -2.00
N ASP A 106 12.75 -5.37 -0.82
CA ASP A 106 12.50 -6.06 0.44
C ASP A 106 11.01 -6.46 0.56
N ALA A 107 10.73 -7.63 1.14
CA ALA A 107 9.39 -8.12 1.46
C ALA A 107 9.12 -8.27 2.97
N GLY A 108 10.12 -8.04 3.83
CA GLY A 108 10.08 -8.37 5.26
C GLY A 108 10.27 -9.87 5.51
N ASP A 109 10.02 -10.33 6.73
CA ASP A 109 10.05 -11.76 7.07
C ASP A 109 8.66 -12.36 6.79
N VAL A 110 8.46 -12.78 5.54
CA VAL A 110 7.15 -13.20 5.02
C VAL A 110 6.75 -14.56 5.60
N ASN A 111 7.71 -15.44 5.85
CA ASN A 111 7.46 -16.78 6.39
C ASN A 111 7.72 -16.93 7.90
N ALA A 112 8.12 -15.84 8.57
CA ALA A 112 8.44 -15.77 10.00
C ALA A 112 9.60 -16.72 10.42
N ASP A 113 10.62 -16.87 9.56
CA ASP A 113 11.79 -17.73 9.81
C ASP A 113 13.01 -16.98 10.39
N GLY A 114 12.93 -15.66 10.50
CA GLY A 114 13.96 -14.78 11.04
C GLY A 114 14.96 -14.26 10.00
N HIS A 115 14.72 -14.51 8.71
CA HIS A 115 15.45 -13.91 7.60
C HIS A 115 14.54 -12.95 6.83
N ASP A 116 15.06 -11.81 6.42
CA ASP A 116 14.30 -10.92 5.54
C ASP A 116 14.20 -11.55 4.13
N ASP A 117 13.01 -11.52 3.56
CA ASP A 117 12.69 -12.05 2.24
C ASP A 117 12.64 -10.94 1.19
N VAL A 118 12.60 -11.32 -0.09
CA VAL A 118 12.57 -10.36 -1.19
C VAL A 118 11.45 -10.64 -2.18
N VAL A 119 10.88 -9.57 -2.73
CA VAL A 119 9.86 -9.63 -3.78
C VAL A 119 10.40 -9.12 -5.11
N VAL A 120 10.06 -9.84 -6.18
CA VAL A 120 10.44 -9.51 -7.56
C VAL A 120 9.22 -9.52 -8.48
N GLY A 121 9.06 -8.44 -9.23
CA GLY A 121 8.04 -8.30 -10.26
C GLY A 121 8.52 -8.66 -11.67
N ALA A 122 7.62 -9.31 -12.43
CA ALA A 122 7.76 -9.63 -13.85
C ALA A 122 6.44 -9.23 -14.56
N PRO A 123 6.31 -7.99 -15.06
CA PRO A 123 5.04 -7.43 -15.54
C PRO A 123 4.50 -8.11 -16.80
N TRP A 124 5.30 -8.94 -17.45
CA TRP A 124 4.89 -9.74 -18.60
C TRP A 124 5.05 -11.24 -18.35
N GLY A 125 5.31 -11.63 -17.09
CA GLY A 125 5.35 -13.02 -16.69
C GLY A 125 4.13 -13.78 -17.17
N GLU A 126 4.37 -14.88 -17.87
CA GLU A 126 3.29 -15.66 -18.47
C GLU A 126 2.80 -16.77 -17.56
N ILE A 127 1.48 -16.96 -17.52
CA ILE A 127 0.85 -18.18 -17.04
C ILE A 127 -0.06 -18.75 -18.12
N SER A 128 0.14 -20.02 -18.44
CA SER A 128 -0.64 -20.73 -19.48
C SER A 128 -0.69 -20.01 -20.85
N GLY A 129 0.38 -19.30 -21.22
CA GLY A 129 0.51 -18.58 -22.49
C GLY A 129 -0.18 -17.22 -22.54
N SER A 130 -0.52 -16.64 -21.39
CA SER A 130 -1.05 -15.28 -21.26
C SER A 130 -0.12 -14.44 -20.38
N ALA A 131 0.29 -13.27 -20.87
CA ALA A 131 1.16 -12.33 -20.18
C ALA A 131 0.41 -11.54 -19.11
N ASN A 132 -0.05 -12.24 -18.07
CA ASN A 132 -0.80 -11.66 -16.95
C ASN A 132 0.08 -10.75 -16.09
N GLY A 133 1.40 -10.99 -16.09
CA GLY A 133 2.33 -10.43 -15.14
C GLY A 133 2.32 -11.22 -13.82
N SER A 134 3.44 -11.16 -13.10
CA SER A 134 3.61 -11.87 -11.82
C SER A 134 4.42 -11.07 -10.80
N ALA A 135 4.17 -11.35 -9.52
CA ALA A 135 5.02 -10.98 -8.40
C ALA A 135 5.40 -12.27 -7.65
N ARG A 136 6.67 -12.40 -7.27
CA ARG A 136 7.22 -13.59 -6.60
C ARG A 136 7.99 -13.19 -5.36
N VAL A 137 7.77 -13.90 -4.27
CA VAL A 137 8.57 -13.75 -3.04
C VAL A 137 9.54 -14.92 -2.94
N TYR A 138 10.79 -14.60 -2.61
CA TYR A 138 11.87 -15.55 -2.42
C TYR A 138 12.38 -15.48 -0.99
N SER A 139 12.59 -16.65 -0.39
CA SER A 139 13.07 -16.79 0.98
C SER A 139 14.51 -16.29 1.12
N GLY A 140 14.80 -15.51 2.14
CA GLY A 140 16.17 -15.12 2.48
C GLY A 140 17.01 -16.27 3.02
N LEU A 141 16.39 -17.22 3.71
CA LEU A 141 17.06 -18.37 4.32
C LEU A 141 17.69 -19.32 3.28
N ASP A 142 16.98 -19.64 2.19
CA ASP A 142 17.43 -20.64 1.22
C ASP A 142 17.22 -20.29 -0.27
N GLY A 143 16.66 -19.11 -0.56
CA GLY A 143 16.40 -18.65 -1.92
C GLY A 143 15.23 -19.35 -2.63
N SER A 144 14.46 -20.18 -1.93
CA SER A 144 13.28 -20.85 -2.49
C SER A 144 12.13 -19.87 -2.73
N ILE A 145 11.19 -20.23 -3.62
CA ILE A 145 9.98 -19.44 -3.83
C ILE A 145 9.01 -19.72 -2.69
N LEU A 146 8.61 -18.66 -1.97
CA LEU A 146 7.55 -18.74 -0.95
C LEU A 146 6.18 -18.61 -1.60
N HIS A 147 6.00 -17.58 -2.42
CA HIS A 147 4.73 -17.27 -3.07
C HIS A 147 4.91 -16.80 -4.51
N THR A 148 3.89 -17.04 -5.33
CA THR A 148 3.79 -16.48 -6.68
C THR A 148 2.35 -16.08 -6.95
N TRP A 149 2.16 -14.82 -7.31
CA TRP A 149 0.87 -14.26 -7.69
C TRP A 149 0.90 -13.80 -9.14
N TYR A 150 -0.25 -13.93 -9.82
CA TYR A 150 -0.43 -13.54 -11.20
C TYR A 150 -1.54 -12.49 -11.33
N GLY A 151 -1.47 -11.69 -12.39
CA GLY A 151 -2.59 -10.85 -12.82
C GLY A 151 -3.81 -11.68 -13.24
N ASP A 152 -5.00 -11.07 -13.27
CA ASP A 152 -6.25 -11.81 -13.51
C ASP A 152 -6.49 -12.01 -15.02
N ALA A 153 -6.02 -11.07 -15.84
CA ALA A 153 -6.10 -11.12 -17.30
C ALA A 153 -4.74 -10.82 -17.96
N GLY A 154 -4.61 -11.26 -19.22
CA GLY A 154 -3.45 -10.92 -20.03
C GLY A 154 -3.33 -9.41 -20.21
N VAL A 155 -2.10 -8.89 -20.14
CA VAL A 155 -1.76 -7.47 -20.28
C VAL A 155 -2.24 -6.59 -19.11
N ASP A 156 -2.52 -7.17 -17.94
CA ASP A 156 -2.79 -6.39 -16.72
C ASP A 156 -1.52 -5.71 -16.17
N ASN A 157 -0.34 -6.22 -16.56
CA ASN A 157 0.97 -5.80 -16.07
C ASN A 157 1.14 -5.95 -14.56
N PHE A 158 0.62 -7.04 -13.98
CA PHE A 158 0.80 -7.31 -12.56
C PHE A 158 2.27 -7.53 -12.21
N GLY A 159 2.73 -6.96 -11.09
CA GLY A 159 4.15 -6.92 -10.75
C GLY A 159 4.92 -5.79 -11.45
N TYR A 160 4.22 -4.80 -12.02
CA TYR A 160 4.86 -3.57 -12.52
C TYR A 160 5.59 -2.81 -11.42
N SER A 161 4.96 -2.74 -10.26
CA SER A 161 5.56 -2.25 -9.02
C SER A 161 5.30 -3.26 -7.90
N VAL A 162 6.28 -3.45 -7.02
CA VAL A 162 6.20 -4.33 -5.84
C VAL A 162 6.86 -3.64 -4.65
N SER A 163 6.42 -3.97 -3.45
CA SER A 163 7.01 -3.53 -2.18
C SER A 163 6.62 -4.49 -1.07
N GLY A 164 7.45 -4.65 -0.06
CA GLY A 164 7.00 -5.11 1.26
C GLY A 164 5.92 -4.15 1.78
N ALA A 165 4.90 -4.71 2.41
CA ALA A 165 3.79 -4.00 3.01
C ALA A 165 3.85 -4.01 4.54
N GLY A 166 4.74 -4.83 5.13
CA GLY A 166 4.74 -5.15 6.56
C GLY A 166 3.52 -6.01 6.93
N ASP A 167 3.39 -6.40 8.19
CA ASP A 167 2.20 -7.09 8.68
C ASP A 167 0.96 -6.16 8.69
N THR A 168 0.14 -6.24 7.65
CA THR A 168 -1.03 -5.37 7.47
C THR A 168 -2.29 -5.92 8.12
N ASN A 169 -2.31 -7.17 8.54
CA ASN A 169 -3.49 -7.81 9.13
C ASN A 169 -3.28 -8.29 10.58
N ALA A 170 -2.10 -8.04 11.14
CA ALA A 170 -1.62 -8.46 12.46
C ALA A 170 -1.64 -10.00 12.67
N ASP A 171 -1.32 -10.78 11.62
CA ASP A 171 -1.22 -12.24 11.72
C ASP A 171 0.19 -12.74 12.08
N GLY A 172 1.17 -11.84 12.17
CA GLY A 172 2.56 -12.11 12.54
C GLY A 172 3.48 -12.41 11.36
N HIS A 173 3.00 -12.26 10.12
CA HIS A 173 3.78 -12.41 8.90
C HIS A 173 3.78 -11.10 8.12
N ASP A 174 4.92 -10.74 7.53
CA ASP A 174 4.96 -9.55 6.67
C ASP A 174 4.23 -9.81 5.34
N ASP A 175 3.41 -8.83 4.92
CA ASP A 175 2.65 -8.88 3.69
C ASP A 175 3.38 -8.16 2.54
N VAL A 176 2.86 -8.33 1.32
CA VAL A 176 3.42 -7.71 0.11
C VAL A 176 2.35 -6.93 -0.63
N ILE A 177 2.72 -5.81 -1.24
CA ILE A 177 1.86 -5.06 -2.17
C ILE A 177 2.41 -5.13 -3.59
N ALA A 178 1.53 -5.36 -4.57
CA ALA A 178 1.85 -5.38 -5.99
C ALA A 178 0.87 -4.56 -6.82
N GLY A 179 1.41 -3.79 -7.76
CA GLY A 179 0.67 -2.94 -8.68
C GLY A 179 0.54 -3.53 -10.08
N ALA A 180 -0.60 -3.27 -10.71
CA ALA A 180 -0.95 -3.62 -12.09
C ALA A 180 -1.58 -2.41 -12.77
N TRP A 181 -0.76 -1.50 -13.28
CA TRP A 181 -1.23 -0.20 -13.80
C TRP A 181 -2.19 -0.31 -14.99
N HIS A 182 -2.18 -1.45 -15.70
CA HIS A 182 -3.01 -1.70 -16.87
C HIS A 182 -4.12 -2.72 -16.61
N ALA A 183 -4.38 -3.05 -15.34
CA ALA A 183 -5.42 -4.01 -14.95
C ALA A 183 -6.77 -3.69 -15.59
N SER A 184 -7.27 -4.64 -16.38
CA SER A 184 -8.38 -4.43 -17.31
C SER A 184 -9.77 -4.62 -16.69
N ASP A 185 -9.85 -5.28 -15.53
CA ASP A 185 -11.10 -5.66 -14.84
C ASP A 185 -11.98 -4.47 -14.41
N ASN A 186 -11.41 -3.27 -14.35
CA ASN A 186 -12.14 -2.02 -14.14
C ASN A 186 -11.78 -0.97 -15.20
N ASN A 187 -12.09 -1.25 -16.47
CA ASN A 187 -11.96 -0.26 -17.53
C ASN A 187 -10.49 0.22 -17.67
N SER A 188 -9.52 -0.71 -17.61
CA SER A 188 -8.08 -0.40 -17.66
C SER A 188 -7.64 0.71 -16.68
N ALA A 189 -8.31 0.84 -15.54
CA ALA A 189 -8.00 1.88 -14.56
C ALA A 189 -6.69 1.60 -13.79
N GLY A 190 -6.25 0.34 -13.79
CA GLY A 190 -5.16 -0.16 -12.96
C GLY A 190 -5.63 -0.62 -11.58
N SER A 191 -4.83 -1.47 -10.93
CA SER A 191 -5.10 -2.01 -9.60
C SER A 191 -3.83 -2.09 -8.74
N ALA A 192 -4.03 -2.16 -7.42
CA ALA A 192 -3.01 -2.55 -6.46
C ALA A 192 -3.61 -3.61 -5.52
N ARG A 193 -2.81 -4.64 -5.19
CA ARG A 193 -3.24 -5.76 -4.35
C ARG A 193 -2.28 -5.94 -3.19
N VAL A 194 -2.84 -6.15 -2.00
CA VAL A 194 -2.11 -6.58 -0.80
C VAL A 194 -2.27 -8.09 -0.68
N LEU A 195 -1.16 -8.78 -0.49
CA LEU A 195 -0.99 -10.22 -0.63
C LEU A 195 -0.42 -10.75 0.68
N SER A 196 -1.12 -11.71 1.28
CA SER A 196 -0.76 -12.26 2.59
C SER A 196 0.55 -13.02 2.52
N GLY A 197 1.46 -12.73 3.45
CA GLY A 197 2.69 -13.49 3.59
C GLY A 197 2.49 -14.90 4.16
N LEU A 198 1.49 -15.07 5.02
CA LEU A 198 1.20 -16.35 5.67
C LEU A 198 0.71 -17.43 4.70
N ASP A 199 -0.29 -17.11 3.86
CA ASP A 199 -0.98 -18.12 3.04
C ASP A 199 -1.10 -17.77 1.54
N GLY A 200 -0.57 -16.61 1.14
CA GLY A 200 -0.64 -16.14 -0.25
C GLY A 200 -2.02 -15.66 -0.67
N SER A 201 -2.99 -15.52 0.23
CA SER A 201 -4.30 -14.99 -0.10
C SER A 201 -4.26 -13.50 -0.44
N ILE A 202 -5.25 -13.00 -1.18
CA ILE A 202 -5.39 -11.57 -1.43
C ILE A 202 -6.16 -10.96 -0.25
N LEU A 203 -5.50 -10.05 0.49
CA LEU A 203 -6.10 -9.33 1.62
C LEU A 203 -6.97 -8.16 1.13
N TYR A 204 -6.41 -7.36 0.22
CA TYR A 204 -7.08 -6.18 -0.32
C TYR A 204 -6.82 -6.04 -1.82
N THR A 205 -7.84 -5.58 -2.55
CA THR A 205 -7.68 -5.12 -3.93
C THR A 205 -8.30 -3.73 -4.06
N TRP A 206 -7.51 -2.79 -4.57
CA TRP A 206 -7.97 -1.45 -4.91
C TRP A 206 -7.86 -1.24 -6.42
N TYR A 207 -8.85 -0.55 -6.97
CA TYR A 207 -8.90 -0.18 -8.38
C TYR A 207 -8.84 1.32 -8.53
N GLY A 208 -8.29 1.78 -9.65
CA GLY A 208 -8.40 3.17 -10.06
C GLY A 208 -9.85 3.58 -10.35
N ASP A 209 -10.16 4.86 -10.15
CA ASP A 209 -11.54 5.37 -10.28
C ASP A 209 -11.93 5.71 -11.73
N SER A 210 -10.98 5.75 -12.67
CA SER A 210 -11.22 6.19 -14.05
C SER A 210 -10.43 5.40 -15.09
N TRP A 211 -10.92 5.39 -16.34
CA TRP A 211 -10.21 4.80 -17.48
C TRP A 211 -8.76 5.27 -17.54
N ALA A 212 -7.83 4.32 -17.69
CA ALA A 212 -6.40 4.58 -17.83
C ALA A 212 -5.82 5.48 -16.72
N SER A 213 -6.33 5.39 -15.49
CA SER A 213 -5.78 6.17 -14.37
C SER A 213 -4.35 5.77 -13.99
N HIS A 214 -3.90 4.59 -14.47
CA HIS A 214 -2.62 3.97 -14.15
C HIS A 214 -2.44 3.78 -12.64
N PHE A 215 -3.52 3.44 -11.94
CA PHE A 215 -3.48 3.17 -10.51
C PHE A 215 -2.65 1.90 -10.26
N GLY A 216 -1.73 1.94 -9.30
CA GLY A 216 -0.76 0.85 -9.08
C GLY A 216 0.48 0.94 -9.98
N ILE A 217 0.72 2.07 -10.63
CA ILE A 217 2.01 2.32 -11.33
C ILE A 217 3.19 2.39 -10.35
N SER A 218 2.94 2.83 -9.12
CA SER A 218 3.88 2.76 -8.00
C SER A 218 3.13 2.37 -6.73
N VAL A 219 3.76 1.52 -5.92
CA VAL A 219 3.28 1.08 -4.61
C VAL A 219 4.44 1.14 -3.61
N SER A 220 4.13 1.32 -2.33
CA SER A 220 5.10 1.27 -1.24
C SER A 220 4.40 0.97 0.07
N GLY A 221 5.06 0.23 0.97
CA GLY A 221 4.81 0.35 2.40
C GLY A 221 5.08 1.78 2.86
N ALA A 222 4.25 2.30 3.77
CA ALA A 222 4.41 3.62 4.37
C ALA A 222 4.82 3.56 5.85
N GLY A 223 4.85 2.35 6.42
CA GLY A 223 4.84 2.14 7.87
C GLY A 223 3.51 2.58 8.48
N ASP A 224 3.41 2.56 9.80
CA ASP A 224 2.23 3.05 10.52
C ASP A 224 2.25 4.59 10.60
N VAL A 225 1.70 5.26 9.58
CA VAL A 225 1.66 6.72 9.50
C VAL A 225 0.53 7.32 10.34
N ASN A 226 -0.48 6.51 10.66
CA ASN A 226 -1.66 6.94 11.41
C ASN A 226 -1.62 6.52 12.91
N ALA A 227 -0.57 5.81 13.32
CA ALA A 227 -0.34 5.29 14.66
C ALA A 227 -1.47 4.36 15.16
N ASP A 228 -2.04 3.52 14.30
CA ASP A 228 -3.04 2.51 14.69
C ASP A 228 -2.48 1.13 14.98
N GLY A 229 -1.17 0.96 14.83
CA GLY A 229 -0.45 -0.28 15.07
C GLY A 229 -0.39 -1.20 13.86
N TYR A 230 -0.85 -0.74 12.69
CA TYR A 230 -0.81 -1.50 11.44
C TYR A 230 -0.02 -0.73 10.39
N ALA A 231 0.62 -1.47 9.49
CA ALA A 231 1.33 -0.83 8.38
C ALA A 231 0.35 -0.17 7.40
N ASP A 232 0.59 1.10 7.09
CA ASP A 232 -0.12 1.82 6.03
C ASP A 232 0.59 1.64 4.68
N LEU A 233 -0.13 1.90 3.60
CA LEU A 233 0.29 1.67 2.22
C LEU A 233 0.05 2.89 1.35
N ILE A 234 0.94 3.13 0.39
CA ILE A 234 0.84 4.22 -0.57
C ILE A 234 0.73 3.69 -1.99
N VAL A 235 -0.23 4.21 -2.77
CA VAL A 235 -0.40 3.85 -4.19
C VAL A 235 -0.48 5.10 -5.06
N GLY A 236 0.32 5.12 -6.12
CA GLY A 236 0.34 6.16 -7.14
C GLY A 236 -0.62 5.88 -8.31
N ALA A 237 -1.18 6.94 -8.87
CA ALA A 237 -1.93 6.93 -10.12
C ALA A 237 -1.54 8.14 -10.98
N GLU A 238 -0.75 7.88 -12.02
CA GLU A 238 -0.10 8.93 -12.81
C GLU A 238 -1.11 9.77 -13.60
N SER A 239 -2.02 9.13 -14.34
CA SER A 239 -2.88 9.82 -15.31
C SER A 239 -3.92 10.73 -14.64
N VAL A 240 -4.30 10.42 -13.40
CA VAL A 240 -5.16 11.27 -12.56
C VAL A 240 -4.37 12.17 -11.59
N ARG A 241 -3.03 12.03 -11.54
CA ARG A 241 -2.09 12.77 -10.68
C ARG A 241 -2.45 12.71 -9.19
N THR A 242 -2.77 11.51 -8.69
CA THR A 242 -3.13 11.31 -7.27
C THR A 242 -2.25 10.27 -6.61
N VAL A 243 -2.01 10.45 -5.31
CA VAL A 243 -1.42 9.45 -4.40
C VAL A 243 -2.47 9.14 -3.34
N ARG A 244 -2.68 7.86 -3.01
CA ARG A 244 -3.62 7.42 -1.96
C ARG A 244 -2.87 6.70 -0.85
N VAL A 245 -3.25 6.98 0.40
CA VAL A 245 -2.79 6.26 1.59
C VAL A 245 -3.91 5.35 2.08
N PHE A 246 -3.61 4.10 2.37
CA PHE A 246 -4.55 3.10 2.89
C PHE A 246 -4.01 2.54 4.20
N GLY A 247 -4.88 2.38 5.20
CA GLY A 247 -4.54 1.77 6.49
C GLY A 247 -5.53 0.66 6.85
N SER A 248 -5.05 -0.35 7.56
CA SER A 248 -5.84 -1.48 8.03
C SER A 248 -6.24 -1.28 9.50
N SER A 249 -7.45 -0.78 9.73
CA SER A 249 -7.93 -0.61 11.11
C SER A 249 -8.63 -1.89 11.62
N PRO A 250 -8.18 -2.52 12.73
CA PRO A 250 -8.83 -3.70 13.32
C PRO A 250 -10.05 -3.34 14.17
N VAL A 251 -10.23 -2.06 14.51
CA VAL A 251 -11.37 -1.59 15.29
C VAL A 251 -12.24 -0.76 14.35
N PRO A 252 -13.30 -1.33 13.75
CA PRO A 252 -14.36 -0.47 13.26
C PRO A 252 -14.80 0.38 14.44
N LEU A 253 -14.60 1.70 14.34
CA LEU A 253 -15.25 2.68 15.20
C LEU A 253 -16.76 2.41 15.09
N SER A 254 -17.28 1.65 16.05
CA SER A 254 -18.67 1.26 16.07
C SER A 254 -19.42 2.38 16.76
N LEU A 255 -20.31 3.04 16.03
CA LEU A 255 -21.25 3.96 16.65
C LEU A 255 -22.28 3.11 17.41
N GLY A 256 -22.30 3.25 18.74
CA GLY A 256 -23.48 2.87 19.50
C GLY A 256 -24.65 3.66 18.93
N SER A 257 -25.62 2.97 18.35
CA SER A 257 -26.78 3.52 17.65
C SER A 257 -27.25 4.86 18.26
N PRO A 258 -27.27 5.98 17.53
CA PRO A 258 -28.17 7.04 17.94
C PRO A 258 -29.58 6.45 17.82
N THR A 259 -30.37 6.51 18.88
CA THR A 259 -31.83 6.52 18.74
C THR A 259 -32.18 7.41 17.55
N PRO A 260 -32.97 6.93 16.57
CA PRO A 260 -33.27 7.68 15.35
C PRO A 260 -33.66 9.11 15.68
N GLY A 261 -32.90 10.07 15.15
CA GLY A 261 -33.05 11.46 15.50
C GLY A 261 -34.30 12.08 14.90
N GLN A 262 -35.15 12.67 15.74
CA GLN A 262 -36.34 13.40 15.30
C GLN A 262 -35.99 14.83 14.89
N ALA A 263 -36.58 15.29 13.78
CA ALA A 263 -36.42 16.67 13.33
C ALA A 263 -36.94 17.67 14.39
N GLY A 264 -36.14 18.68 14.72
CA GLY A 264 -36.48 19.69 15.73
C GLY A 264 -36.10 19.33 17.19
N VAL A 265 -35.38 18.21 17.41
CA VAL A 265 -34.89 17.79 18.74
C VAL A 265 -33.35 17.72 18.74
N ASN A 266 -32.73 17.82 19.93
CA ASN A 266 -31.30 17.62 20.10
C ASN A 266 -30.93 16.14 19.89
N ASN A 267 -30.09 15.87 18.90
CA ASN A 267 -29.54 14.56 18.62
C ASN A 267 -28.16 14.41 19.24
N THR A 268 -27.84 13.21 19.75
CA THR A 268 -26.51 12.89 20.29
C THR A 268 -25.78 11.99 19.32
N LEU A 269 -24.60 12.41 18.85
CA LEU A 269 -23.67 11.59 18.09
C LEU A 269 -22.59 11.09 19.06
N ALA A 270 -22.35 9.77 19.09
CA ALA A 270 -21.42 9.15 20.02
C ALA A 270 -20.42 8.26 19.28
N LEU A 271 -19.14 8.61 19.30
CA LEU A 271 -18.03 7.72 18.88
C LEU A 271 -17.74 6.76 20.03
N THR A 272 -17.52 5.48 19.73
CA THR A 272 -17.06 4.49 20.72
C THR A 272 -15.84 3.76 20.19
N GLY A 273 -14.88 3.48 21.06
CA GLY A 273 -13.55 2.99 20.69
C GLY A 273 -12.44 4.04 20.70
N CYS A 274 -12.72 5.25 21.22
CA CYS A 274 -11.72 6.30 21.41
C CYS A 274 -10.79 5.99 22.60
N GLU A 275 -9.57 6.53 22.59
CA GLU A 275 -8.70 6.49 23.77
C GLU A 275 -9.23 7.40 24.90
N PRO A 276 -9.38 6.92 26.16
CA PRO A 276 -9.83 7.74 27.27
C PRO A 276 -9.01 9.02 27.48
N GLY A 277 -9.71 10.17 27.57
CA GLY A 277 -9.09 11.48 27.80
C GLY A 277 -8.59 12.21 26.56
N ARG A 278 -8.72 11.63 25.36
CA ARG A 278 -8.34 12.27 24.09
C ARG A 278 -9.44 13.18 23.54
N ARG A 279 -9.01 14.14 22.71
CA ARG A 279 -9.90 15.11 22.05
C ARG A 279 -10.27 14.61 20.66
N GLU A 280 -11.57 14.43 20.45
CA GLU A 280 -12.16 14.06 19.17
C GLU A 280 -12.72 15.28 18.44
N LEU A 281 -12.47 15.36 17.13
CA LEU A 281 -13.03 16.40 16.26
C LEU A 281 -14.14 15.81 15.39
N PHE A 282 -15.33 16.37 15.60
CA PHE A 282 -16.46 16.10 14.73
C PHE A 282 -16.46 17.14 13.61
N LEU A 283 -16.17 16.69 12.39
CA LEU A 283 -16.19 17.55 11.19
C LEU A 283 -17.61 17.56 10.60
N ALA A 284 -18.42 18.52 11.04
CA ALA A 284 -19.58 18.96 10.29
C ALA A 284 -19.31 20.42 9.89
N GLY A 285 -18.91 20.64 8.63
CA GLY A 285 -18.46 21.97 8.19
C GLY A 285 -18.41 22.14 6.67
N LEU A 286 -18.68 23.37 6.25
CA LEU A 286 -19.18 23.78 4.94
C LEU A 286 -18.20 23.62 3.75
N GLY A 287 -18.77 23.25 2.60
CA GLY A 287 -18.23 23.57 1.28
C GLY A 287 -17.71 22.39 0.46
N THR A 288 -17.20 21.33 1.11
CA THR A 288 -16.74 20.11 0.44
C THR A 288 -16.76 18.96 1.43
N GLY A 289 -17.45 17.85 1.12
CA GLY A 289 -17.35 16.61 1.91
C GLY A 289 -18.64 16.10 2.56
N VAL A 290 -19.70 16.92 2.68
CA VAL A 290 -21.02 16.44 3.14
C VAL A 290 -21.89 16.16 1.92
N THR A 291 -22.19 14.90 1.69
CA THR A 291 -23.09 14.46 0.60
C THR A 291 -24.36 13.88 1.18
N ALA A 292 -25.50 14.40 0.71
CA ALA A 292 -26.81 13.84 1.03
C ALA A 292 -27.09 12.62 0.15
N VAL A 293 -27.54 11.52 0.75
CA VAL A 293 -27.96 10.31 0.01
C VAL A 293 -29.34 9.90 0.49
N PRO A 294 -30.32 9.67 -0.39
CA PRO A 294 -31.62 9.19 0.06
C PRO A 294 -31.59 7.74 0.50
N CYS A 295 -32.40 7.46 1.52
CA CYS A 295 -32.46 6.16 2.13
C CYS A 295 -33.27 5.21 1.23
N ALA A 296 -32.54 4.44 0.41
CA ALA A 296 -32.92 3.33 -0.49
C ALA A 296 -33.73 3.64 -1.78
N GLY A 297 -33.27 3.09 -2.91
CA GLY A 297 -34.14 2.74 -4.05
C GLY A 297 -33.94 3.42 -5.41
N GLY A 298 -32.78 4.01 -5.73
CA GLY A 298 -32.54 4.52 -7.10
C GLY A 298 -31.28 5.37 -7.21
N ARG A 299 -30.69 5.43 -8.39
CA ARG A 299 -29.41 6.12 -8.69
C ARG A 299 -29.40 7.59 -8.21
N GLN A 300 -28.49 7.87 -7.27
CA GLN A 300 -28.23 9.11 -6.51
C GLN A 300 -27.42 10.25 -7.15
N ALA A 301 -27.94 11.48 -7.32
CA ALA A 301 -27.12 12.68 -7.57
C ALA A 301 -26.63 13.31 -6.24
N LEU A 302 -25.40 13.83 -6.23
CA LEU A 302 -24.77 14.48 -5.08
C LEU A 302 -25.18 15.97 -5.02
N ALA A 303 -25.61 16.45 -3.86
CA ALA A 303 -25.84 17.88 -3.61
C ALA A 303 -25.09 18.35 -2.36
N SER A 304 -24.49 19.54 -2.44
CA SER A 304 -23.81 20.22 -1.32
C SER A 304 -24.82 20.96 -0.44
N ILE A 305 -24.69 20.84 0.88
CA ILE A 305 -25.53 21.56 1.86
C ILE A 305 -24.75 22.76 2.40
N GLU A 306 -25.31 23.96 2.28
CA GLU A 306 -24.66 25.25 2.63
C GLU A 306 -24.89 25.72 4.08
N ASP A 307 -25.62 24.97 4.92
CA ASP A 307 -26.10 25.46 6.23
C ASP A 307 -25.68 24.64 7.49
N ALA A 308 -24.69 23.74 7.41
CA ALA A 308 -24.26 22.96 8.59
C ALA A 308 -23.44 23.81 9.61
N GLN A 309 -23.97 23.91 10.84
CA GLN A 309 -23.43 24.63 12.00
C GLN A 309 -22.10 24.02 12.54
N PRO A 310 -21.29 24.77 13.32
CA PRO A 310 -19.82 24.69 13.30
C PRO A 310 -19.18 23.51 14.03
N LEU A 311 -17.88 23.30 13.74
CA LEU A 311 -16.92 22.39 14.38
C LEU A 311 -17.16 22.25 15.90
N ARG A 312 -17.24 20.99 16.36
CA ARG A 312 -17.39 20.66 17.78
C ARG A 312 -16.29 19.67 18.19
N PHE A 313 -15.77 19.87 19.40
CA PHE A 313 -14.85 18.93 20.04
C PHE A 313 -15.57 18.21 21.16
N ALA A 314 -15.25 16.93 21.36
CA ALA A 314 -15.60 16.21 22.59
C ALA A 314 -14.36 15.52 23.15
N ILE A 315 -14.36 15.25 24.45
CA ILE A 315 -13.31 14.47 25.10
C ILE A 315 -13.87 13.09 25.37
N ALA A 316 -13.14 12.05 24.98
CA ALA A 316 -13.51 10.67 25.24
C ALA A 316 -13.54 10.38 26.74
N ASP A 317 -14.63 9.77 27.22
CA ASP A 317 -14.79 9.37 28.61
C ASP A 317 -13.93 8.14 28.98
N ALA A 318 -13.97 7.72 30.24
CA ALA A 318 -13.22 6.57 30.74
C ALA A 318 -13.62 5.23 30.08
N GLY A 319 -14.75 5.18 29.36
CA GLY A 319 -15.19 4.04 28.56
C GLY A 319 -14.90 4.19 27.07
N GLY A 320 -14.06 5.15 26.68
CA GLY A 320 -13.68 5.40 25.28
C GLY A 320 -14.82 5.96 24.42
N ARG A 321 -15.76 6.70 25.04
CA ARG A 321 -16.89 7.32 24.33
C ARG A 321 -16.76 8.83 24.27
N ALA A 322 -16.83 9.40 23.06
CA ALA A 322 -16.86 10.85 22.85
C ALA A 322 -18.22 11.25 22.27
N GLN A 323 -18.87 12.30 22.82
CA GLN A 323 -20.23 12.68 22.45
C GLN A 323 -20.38 14.18 22.13
N ILE A 324 -21.15 14.49 21.08
CA ILE A 324 -21.62 15.85 20.78
C ILE A 324 -23.15 15.86 20.63
N ALA A 325 -23.77 16.98 21.00
CA ALA A 325 -25.19 17.22 20.79
C ALA A 325 -25.42 18.32 19.74
N GLY A 326 -26.37 18.11 18.83
CA GLY A 326 -26.71 19.07 17.78
C GLY A 326 -28.15 18.94 17.27
N GLN A 327 -28.70 20.03 16.72
CA GLN A 327 -30.02 20.02 16.08
C GLN A 327 -29.86 19.85 14.57
N ALA A 328 -30.60 18.89 13.99
CA ALA A 328 -30.72 18.78 12.55
C ALA A 328 -31.76 19.79 12.03
N PRO A 329 -31.43 20.64 11.05
CA PRO A 329 -32.39 21.53 10.42
C PRO A 329 -33.60 20.79 9.84
N ALA A 330 -34.80 21.36 10.01
CA ALA A 330 -36.06 20.74 9.61
C ALA A 330 -36.14 20.40 8.10
N HIS A 331 -35.38 21.09 7.25
CA HIS A 331 -35.35 20.86 5.80
C HIS A 331 -34.60 19.60 5.37
N LEU A 332 -33.93 18.88 6.29
CA LEU A 332 -33.17 17.66 6.00
C LEU A 332 -33.97 16.36 6.26
N GLN A 333 -35.29 16.48 6.44
CA GLN A 333 -36.19 15.36 6.67
C GLN A 333 -36.15 14.35 5.51
N GLY A 334 -35.92 13.06 5.81
CA GLY A 334 -35.87 11.99 4.81
C GLY A 334 -34.54 11.84 4.07
N LEU A 335 -33.50 12.60 4.43
CA LEU A 335 -32.16 12.52 3.85
C LEU A 335 -31.18 11.80 4.77
N GLY A 336 -30.23 11.07 4.16
CA GLY A 336 -29.03 10.55 4.79
C GLY A 336 -27.90 11.58 4.75
N LEU A 337 -27.36 12.00 5.89
CA LEU A 337 -26.21 12.91 5.97
C LEU A 337 -24.91 12.15 6.10
N ARG A 338 -23.96 12.37 5.19
CA ARG A 338 -22.58 11.94 5.41
C ARG A 338 -21.77 12.94 6.22
N LEU A 339 -21.28 12.54 7.40
CA LEU A 339 -20.42 13.38 8.24
C LEU A 339 -19.06 12.68 8.42
N PRO A 340 -17.96 13.27 7.95
CA PRO A 340 -16.64 12.80 8.34
C PRO A 340 -16.40 13.11 9.84
N ALA A 341 -15.73 12.22 10.56
CA ALA A 341 -15.16 12.52 11.88
C ALA A 341 -13.68 12.17 11.86
N VAL A 342 -12.88 12.97 12.57
CA VAL A 342 -11.41 12.83 12.63
C VAL A 342 -10.97 12.85 14.08
N GLU A 343 -10.24 11.84 14.50
CA GLU A 343 -9.43 11.92 15.71
C GLU A 343 -8.21 12.79 15.42
N VAL A 344 -8.11 13.97 16.04
CA VAL A 344 -7.15 15.03 15.63
C VAL A 344 -5.70 14.63 15.83
N GLN A 345 -5.43 13.71 16.76
CA GLN A 345 -4.06 13.34 17.15
C GLN A 345 -3.55 12.09 16.43
N THR A 346 -4.43 11.16 16.06
CA THR A 346 -4.07 9.92 15.34
C THR A 346 -4.36 10.03 13.85
N GLY A 347 -5.21 10.97 13.42
CA GLY A 347 -5.64 11.06 12.03
C GLY A 347 -6.62 9.96 11.62
N ARG A 348 -7.20 9.21 12.56
CA ARG A 348 -8.22 8.19 12.25
C ARG A 348 -9.50 8.84 11.69
N PHE A 349 -10.01 8.30 10.59
CA PHE A 349 -11.19 8.80 9.88
C PHE A 349 -12.39 7.86 10.05
N SER A 350 -13.60 8.41 10.20
CA SER A 350 -14.85 7.66 9.97
C SER A 350 -15.78 8.42 9.01
N ASN A 351 -16.45 7.68 8.13
CA ASN A 351 -17.49 8.21 7.24
C ASN A 351 -18.88 7.81 7.80
N LEU A 352 -19.61 8.75 8.38
CA LEU A 352 -20.98 8.52 8.85
C LEU A 352 -21.98 8.56 7.69
N VAL A 353 -23.11 7.85 7.78
CA VAL A 353 -24.36 8.14 7.04
C VAL A 353 -25.49 8.19 8.10
N VAL A 354 -26.07 9.37 8.38
CA VAL A 354 -27.22 9.52 9.30
C VAL A 354 -28.49 9.70 8.49
N CYS A 355 -29.35 8.67 8.42
CA CYS A 355 -30.71 8.88 7.92
C CYS A 355 -31.53 9.67 8.96
N ILE A 356 -32.08 10.82 8.56
CA ILE A 356 -32.98 11.63 9.39
C ILE A 356 -34.41 11.13 9.17
N PHE A 357 -34.99 10.50 10.20
CA PHE A 357 -36.37 10.00 10.18
C PHE A 357 -37.28 10.87 11.07
N GLN A 358 -38.60 10.63 11.00
CA GLN A 358 -39.61 11.36 11.79
C GLN A 358 -39.46 11.15 13.29
#